data_AF-A0A2V8LUY4-F1
#
_entry.id   AF-A0A2V8LUY4-F1
#
_cell.length_a   1.000
_cell.length_b   1.000
_cell.length_c   1.000
_cell.angle_alpha   90.00
_cell.angle_beta   90.00
_cell.angle_gamma   90.00
#
_symmetry.space_group_name_H-M   'P 1'
#
loop_
_entity.id
_entity.type
_entity.pdbx_description
1 polymer ?
#
loop_
_entity_poly.entity_id
_entity_poly.type
_entity_poly.pdbx_seq_one_letter_code
_entity_poly.pdbx_strand_id
1 'polypeptide(L)'
;MRDVPSRALAFNFQADVDPPQAVTADEAKIVPAIQDDFDKRHPDFALLRTVVSPDNQRALALYNTADEPSQTFRIDLYSADGTFLRNMTPPDLAVVFQDSVVWSADSSFIAFVGRKSLKAEASPTPAEELAPIAAASPGASPAPTSSVLPAFAPVKVFNTEQIYLCNRDGYDLKPLTSRDGLIYFALSWAPDSHALAALACKEGEWNAREKELKTPAGRPRVISIDGQERLLDDALAEAPPVWSPDSSKIATGFGVDIGIYDAAGKSPTQARIALRERLLTASAAFDEKSSAGKKTAGEASNKTAAADNTAGTIPVSRRPT
;
A
#
# COMPACT_ATOMS: atom_id res chain seq x y z
N MET A 1 -19.73 25.35 -18.55
CA MET A 1 -20.62 24.38 -17.87
C MET A 1 -21.40 23.67 -18.95
N ARG A 2 -21.19 22.37 -19.14
CA ARG A 2 -21.99 21.55 -20.07
C ARG A 2 -23.04 20.82 -19.24
N ASP A 3 -24.30 20.96 -19.64
CA ASP A 3 -25.47 20.29 -19.06
C ASP A 3 -25.27 18.77 -19.04
N VAL A 4 -25.17 18.20 -17.85
CA VAL A 4 -25.37 16.77 -17.66
C VAL A 4 -26.85 16.59 -17.31
N PRO A 5 -27.65 15.86 -18.12
CA PRO A 5 -29.07 15.69 -17.84
C PRO A 5 -29.26 14.93 -16.53
N SER A 6 -30.15 15.45 -15.68
CA SER A 6 -30.51 14.97 -14.33
C SER A 6 -31.02 13.52 -14.26
N ARG A 7 -31.10 12.82 -15.39
CA ARG A 7 -31.36 11.38 -15.46
C ARG A 7 -30.18 10.51 -15.00
N ALA A 8 -28.99 11.09 -14.85
CA ALA A 8 -27.79 10.44 -14.30
C ALA A 8 -27.64 10.56 -12.77
N LEU A 9 -28.63 11.14 -12.06
CA LEU A 9 -28.62 11.25 -10.59
C LEU A 9 -29.42 10.14 -9.88
N ALA A 10 -29.98 9.19 -10.65
CA ALA A 10 -30.55 7.98 -10.08
C ALA A 10 -29.40 6.98 -9.84
N PHE A 11 -28.93 6.89 -8.59
CA PHE A 11 -28.01 5.82 -8.18
C PHE A 11 -28.69 4.46 -8.34
N ASN A 12 -28.53 3.82 -9.49
CA ASN A 12 -28.87 2.41 -9.65
C ASN A 12 -27.68 1.59 -9.16
N PHE A 13 -27.89 0.75 -8.15
CA PHE A 13 -26.90 -0.23 -7.67
C PHE A 13 -26.79 -1.44 -8.60
N GLN A 14 -26.77 -1.21 -9.91
CA GLN A 14 -26.33 -2.23 -10.86
C GLN A 14 -24.81 -2.12 -10.96
N ALA A 15 -24.13 -3.27 -11.01
CA ALA A 15 -22.70 -3.28 -11.26
C ALA A 15 -22.48 -2.75 -12.69
N ASP A 16 -21.98 -1.52 -12.82
CA ASP A 16 -21.63 -0.92 -14.11
C ASP A 16 -20.38 -1.56 -14.75
N VAL A 17 -19.77 -2.52 -14.06
CA VAL A 17 -18.57 -3.24 -14.47
C VAL A 17 -18.78 -4.72 -14.16
N ASP A 18 -18.47 -5.58 -15.12
CA ASP A 18 -18.48 -7.03 -14.90
C ASP A 18 -17.57 -7.39 -13.71
N PRO A 19 -18.00 -8.33 -12.85
CA PRO A 19 -17.16 -8.78 -11.75
C PRO A 19 -15.82 -9.28 -12.31
N PRO A 20 -14.67 -8.87 -11.73
CA PRO A 20 -13.37 -9.20 -12.29
C PRO A 20 -13.23 -10.70 -12.43
N GLN A 21 -12.99 -11.17 -13.66
CA GLN A 21 -12.60 -12.55 -13.91
C GLN A 21 -11.29 -12.80 -13.16
N ALA A 22 -11.27 -13.86 -12.33
CA ALA A 22 -10.14 -14.33 -11.53
C ALA A 22 -9.07 -13.25 -11.28
N VAL A 23 -9.15 -12.57 -10.13
CA VAL A 23 -8.11 -11.63 -9.67
C VAL A 23 -6.78 -12.38 -9.64
N THR A 24 -6.02 -12.30 -10.73
CA THR A 24 -4.63 -12.72 -10.76
C THR A 24 -3.93 -11.83 -9.75
N ALA A 25 -3.19 -12.45 -8.82
CA ALA A 25 -2.33 -11.71 -7.91
C ALA A 25 -1.55 -10.66 -8.72
N ASP A 26 -1.55 -9.41 -8.26
CA ASP A 26 -0.95 -8.27 -8.95
C ASP A 26 0.54 -8.54 -9.16
N GLU A 27 0.90 -9.15 -10.29
CA GLU A 27 2.28 -9.49 -10.62
C GLU A 27 3.11 -8.22 -10.53
N ALA A 28 4.25 -8.30 -9.85
CA ALA A 28 5.14 -7.17 -9.69
C ALA A 28 5.56 -6.67 -11.07
N LYS A 29 5.04 -5.49 -11.46
CA LYS A 29 5.38 -4.86 -12.73
C LYS A 29 6.81 -4.36 -12.63
N ILE A 30 7.71 -4.97 -13.40
CA ILE A 30 9.11 -4.57 -13.54
C ILE A 30 9.31 -4.08 -14.97
N VAL A 31 9.79 -2.85 -15.13
CA VAL A 31 10.22 -2.32 -16.43
C VAL A 31 11.61 -2.86 -16.77
N PRO A 32 11.80 -3.62 -17.86
CA PRO A 32 13.09 -4.26 -18.17
C PRO A 32 14.25 -3.28 -18.27
N ALA A 33 14.04 -2.11 -18.87
CA ALA A 33 15.07 -1.08 -18.99
C ALA A 33 15.55 -0.55 -17.63
N ILE A 34 14.68 -0.51 -16.62
CA ILE A 34 15.06 -0.14 -15.25
C ILE A 34 15.82 -1.27 -14.58
N GLN A 35 15.38 -2.52 -14.75
CA GLN A 35 16.07 -3.70 -14.21
C GLN A 35 17.53 -3.76 -14.69
N ASP A 36 17.76 -3.57 -15.99
CA ASP A 36 19.09 -3.66 -16.61
C ASP A 36 20.08 -2.60 -16.10
N ASP A 37 19.61 -1.40 -15.74
CA ASP A 37 20.44 -0.36 -15.13
C ASP A 37 20.58 -0.59 -13.62
N PHE A 38 19.48 -0.98 -12.96
CA PHE A 38 19.45 -1.24 -11.52
C PHE A 38 20.46 -2.32 -11.12
N ASP A 39 20.48 -3.47 -11.81
CA ASP A 39 21.38 -4.58 -11.48
C ASP A 39 22.86 -4.21 -11.62
N LYS A 40 23.18 -3.26 -12.51
CA LYS A 40 24.54 -2.75 -12.68
C LYS A 40 24.93 -1.78 -11.55
N ARG A 41 23.98 -1.00 -11.04
CA ARG A 41 24.21 0.01 -10.00
C ARG A 41 24.15 -0.55 -8.59
N HIS A 42 23.31 -1.57 -8.38
CA HIS A 42 22.95 -2.10 -7.07
C HIS A 42 23.07 -3.64 -7.04
N PRO A 43 24.28 -4.20 -7.20
CA PRO A 43 24.47 -5.65 -7.25
C PRO A 43 24.06 -6.38 -5.97
N ASP A 44 24.03 -5.69 -4.83
CA ASP A 44 23.68 -6.24 -3.52
C ASP A 44 22.18 -6.12 -3.18
N PHE A 45 21.38 -5.53 -4.08
CA PHE A 45 19.96 -5.28 -3.87
C PHE A 45 19.12 -5.98 -4.94
N ALA A 46 17.88 -6.29 -4.59
CA ALA A 46 16.90 -6.85 -5.51
C ALA A 46 15.82 -5.82 -5.84
N LEU A 47 15.58 -5.57 -7.13
CA LEU A 47 14.44 -4.79 -7.59
C LEU A 47 13.15 -5.58 -7.38
N LEU A 48 12.22 -5.02 -6.63
CA LEU A 48 10.96 -5.69 -6.26
C LEU A 48 9.82 -5.29 -7.18
N ARG A 49 9.70 -3.99 -7.49
CA ARG A 49 8.60 -3.43 -8.27
C ARG A 49 9.03 -2.12 -8.91
N THR A 50 8.43 -1.80 -10.04
CA THR A 50 8.46 -0.47 -10.64
C THR A 50 7.08 0.17 -10.62
N VAL A 51 7.02 1.46 -10.26
CA VAL A 51 5.78 2.24 -10.25
C VAL A 51 5.92 3.40 -11.22
N VAL A 52 5.32 3.27 -12.41
CA VAL A 52 5.36 4.27 -13.48
C VAL A 52 4.39 5.42 -13.16
N SER A 53 4.80 6.66 -13.42
CA SER A 53 3.94 7.84 -13.26
C SER A 53 2.77 7.82 -14.27
N PRO A 54 1.60 8.38 -13.92
CA PRO A 54 0.46 8.43 -14.84
C PRO A 54 0.74 9.08 -16.21
N ASP A 55 1.69 10.03 -16.27
CA ASP A 55 2.15 10.68 -17.50
C ASP A 55 3.20 9.87 -18.31
N ASN A 56 3.60 8.68 -17.84
CA ASN A 56 4.64 7.83 -18.41
C ASN A 56 6.00 8.55 -18.62
N GLN A 57 6.34 9.54 -17.79
CA GLN A 57 7.62 10.26 -17.87
C GLN A 57 8.62 9.83 -16.78
N ARG A 58 8.14 9.21 -15.71
CA ARG A 58 8.94 8.81 -14.55
C ARG A 58 8.55 7.41 -14.11
N ALA A 59 9.44 6.78 -13.37
CA ALA A 59 9.18 5.52 -12.72
C ALA A 59 9.93 5.46 -11.39
N LEU A 60 9.32 4.82 -10.40
CA LEU A 60 9.93 4.56 -9.11
C LEU A 60 10.42 3.12 -9.10
N ALA A 61 11.69 2.90 -8.80
CA ALA A 61 12.25 1.59 -8.53
C ALA A 61 12.18 1.32 -7.03
N LEU A 62 11.40 0.33 -6.63
CA LEU A 62 11.27 -0.10 -5.24
C LEU A 62 12.11 -1.35 -5.03
N TYR A 63 13.04 -1.32 -4.08
CA TYR A 63 14.01 -2.39 -3.87
C TYR A 63 14.32 -2.63 -2.40
N ASN A 64 14.90 -3.80 -2.10
CA ASN A 64 15.43 -4.18 -0.79
C ASN A 64 16.75 -4.94 -0.94
N THR A 65 17.37 -5.29 0.20
CA THR A 65 18.56 -6.15 0.21
C THR A 65 18.20 -7.54 -0.33
N ALA A 66 19.04 -8.10 -1.20
CA ALA A 66 18.75 -9.38 -1.86
C ALA A 66 18.72 -10.58 -0.90
N ASP A 67 19.53 -10.53 0.16
CA ASP A 67 19.79 -11.70 1.02
C ASP A 67 18.87 -11.80 2.25
N GLU A 68 18.18 -10.73 2.64
CA GLU A 68 17.34 -10.71 3.84
C GLU A 68 15.93 -10.17 3.54
N PRO A 69 14.85 -10.92 3.87
CA PRO A 69 13.49 -10.43 3.75
C PRO A 69 13.25 -9.34 4.82
N SER A 70 13.51 -8.09 4.45
CA SER A 70 13.20 -6.92 5.25
C SER A 70 11.77 -6.46 5.00
N GLN A 71 11.11 -5.97 6.05
CA GLN A 71 9.88 -5.18 5.92
C GLN A 71 10.17 -3.72 5.54
N THR A 72 11.42 -3.41 5.20
CA THR A 72 11.88 -2.08 4.84
C THR A 72 12.41 -2.08 3.42
N PHE A 73 12.04 -1.05 2.68
CA PHE A 73 12.32 -0.86 1.27
C PHE A 73 12.97 0.50 1.05
N ARG A 74 13.56 0.65 -0.13
CA ARG A 74 14.08 1.92 -0.64
C ARG A 74 13.49 2.21 -2.00
N ILE A 75 13.41 3.50 -2.30
CA ILE A 75 12.92 3.99 -3.58
C ILE A 75 14.04 4.79 -4.24
N ASP A 76 14.24 4.54 -5.53
CA ASP A 76 14.99 5.42 -6.42
C ASP A 76 14.11 5.86 -7.59
N LEU A 77 14.43 7.02 -8.15
CA LEU A 77 13.70 7.63 -9.25
C LEU A 77 14.42 7.38 -10.56
N TYR A 78 13.66 6.90 -11.53
CA TYR A 78 14.06 6.67 -12.90
C TYR A 78 13.17 7.48 -13.86
N SER A 79 13.69 7.72 -15.04
CA SER A 79 12.90 8.04 -16.22
C SER A 79 12.13 6.80 -16.65
N ALA A 80 10.98 6.99 -17.32
CA ALA A 80 10.20 5.87 -17.85
C ALA A 80 10.95 5.07 -18.93
N ASP A 81 12.01 5.64 -19.52
CA ASP A 81 12.90 4.97 -20.48
C ASP A 81 13.99 4.09 -19.83
N GLY A 82 14.08 4.05 -18.50
CA GLY A 82 15.10 3.28 -17.78
C GLY A 82 16.33 4.07 -17.33
N THR A 83 16.41 5.37 -17.60
CA THR A 83 17.53 6.19 -17.14
C THR A 83 17.41 6.51 -15.66
N PHE A 84 18.41 6.16 -14.84
CA PHE A 84 18.48 6.57 -13.45
C PHE A 84 18.51 8.10 -13.31
N LEU A 85 17.65 8.65 -12.44
CA LEU A 85 17.59 10.08 -12.18
C LEU A 85 18.12 10.44 -10.80
N ARG A 86 17.63 9.80 -9.73
CA ARG A 86 17.96 10.22 -8.36
C ARG A 86 17.69 9.17 -7.29
N ASN A 87 18.49 9.18 -6.23
CA ASN A 87 18.13 8.49 -5.00
C ASN A 87 17.04 9.27 -4.26
N MET A 88 15.94 8.61 -3.90
CA MET A 88 14.80 9.27 -3.24
C MET A 88 14.86 9.14 -1.73
N THR A 89 15.21 7.95 -1.24
CA THR A 89 15.16 7.63 0.18
C THR A 89 16.53 7.89 0.84
N PRO A 90 16.63 8.82 1.81
CA PRO A 90 17.86 9.02 2.56
C PRO A 90 18.19 7.82 3.47
N PRO A 91 19.46 7.65 3.90
CA PRO A 91 19.88 6.45 4.65
C PRO A 91 19.16 6.22 5.99
N ASP A 92 18.64 7.29 6.60
CA ASP A 92 17.93 7.31 7.87
C ASP A 92 16.41 7.15 7.71
N LEU A 93 15.89 7.09 6.48
CA LEU A 93 14.49 6.82 6.17
C LEU A 93 14.37 5.44 5.52
N ALA A 94 13.36 4.68 5.92
CA ALA A 94 13.02 3.40 5.35
C ALA A 94 11.54 3.40 4.95
N VAL A 95 11.23 2.91 3.76
CA VAL A 95 9.84 2.73 3.29
C VAL A 95 9.32 1.41 3.84
N VAL A 96 8.06 1.34 4.30
CA VAL A 96 7.58 0.15 5.05
C VAL A 96 6.54 -0.67 4.28
N PHE A 97 5.72 -0.04 3.47
CA PHE A 97 4.67 -0.73 2.72
C PHE A 97 4.89 -0.56 1.22
N GLN A 98 5.06 -1.66 0.48
CA GLN A 98 5.30 -1.62 -0.96
C GLN A 98 4.14 -0.94 -1.69
N ASP A 99 2.91 -1.25 -1.31
CA ASP A 99 1.69 -0.69 -1.90
C ASP A 99 1.40 0.76 -1.46
N SER A 100 2.18 1.30 -0.50
CA SER A 100 2.04 2.72 -0.13
C SER A 100 2.72 3.67 -1.12
N VAL A 101 3.58 3.16 -2.00
CA VAL A 101 4.34 3.99 -2.94
C VAL A 101 3.45 4.34 -4.12
N VAL A 102 2.94 5.57 -4.13
CA VAL A 102 1.91 6.00 -5.07
C VAL A 102 2.20 7.39 -5.65
N TRP A 103 1.95 7.53 -6.95
CA TRP A 103 1.93 8.82 -7.63
C TRP A 103 0.58 9.51 -7.44
N SER A 104 0.58 10.82 -7.34
CA SER A 104 -0.64 11.61 -7.53
C SER A 104 -1.15 11.44 -8.97
N ALA A 105 -2.46 11.57 -9.18
CA ALA A 105 -3.08 11.34 -10.48
C ALA A 105 -2.56 12.31 -11.57
N ASP A 106 -2.16 13.51 -11.17
CA ASP A 106 -1.55 14.52 -12.05
C ASP A 106 -0.03 14.33 -12.27
N SER A 107 0.57 13.28 -11.70
CA SER A 107 2.02 13.01 -11.72
C SER A 107 2.89 14.10 -11.10
N SER A 108 2.33 14.99 -10.28
CA SER A 108 3.06 16.09 -9.63
C SER A 108 3.78 15.68 -8.35
N PHE A 109 3.26 14.68 -7.65
CA PHE A 109 3.73 14.27 -6.34
C PHE A 109 3.89 12.75 -6.22
N ILE A 110 4.80 12.36 -5.35
CA ILE A 110 5.01 10.98 -4.92
C ILE A 110 4.76 10.95 -3.42
N ALA A 111 3.89 10.04 -2.99
CA ALA A 111 3.66 9.74 -1.59
C ALA A 111 4.06 8.30 -1.26
N PHE A 112 4.54 8.11 -0.05
CA PHE A 112 4.85 6.78 0.49
C PHE A 112 4.81 6.81 2.01
N VAL A 113 4.70 5.64 2.63
CA VAL A 113 4.86 5.51 4.08
C VAL A 113 6.27 5.08 4.42
N GLY A 114 6.88 5.82 5.35
CA GLY A 114 8.21 5.54 5.84
C GLY A 114 8.35 5.76 7.34
N ARG A 115 9.42 5.20 7.89
CA ARG A 115 9.85 5.39 9.28
C ARG A 115 11.36 5.50 9.34
N LYS A 116 11.88 5.86 10.51
CA LYS A 116 13.31 5.88 10.79
C LYS A 116 13.91 4.51 10.50
N SER A 117 14.94 4.50 9.68
CA SER A 117 15.72 3.31 9.38
C SER A 117 16.43 2.83 10.65
N LEU A 118 16.21 1.57 11.01
CA LEU A 118 17.01 0.87 12.01
C LEU A 118 18.33 0.49 11.34
N LYS A 119 19.23 1.46 11.18
CA LYS A 119 20.57 1.13 10.69
C LYS A 119 21.20 0.15 11.70
N ALA A 120 21.72 -0.99 11.22
CA ALA A 120 22.69 -1.76 11.99
C ALA A 120 23.77 -0.78 12.48
N GLU A 121 24.11 -0.86 13.78
CA GLU A 121 25.24 -0.14 14.33
C GLU A 121 26.43 -0.26 13.37
N ALA A 122 27.14 0.86 13.16
CA ALA A 122 28.45 0.77 12.55
C ALA A 122 29.25 -0.22 13.40
N SER A 123 29.53 -1.40 12.84
CA SER A 123 30.36 -2.41 13.47
C SER A 123 31.64 -1.70 13.95
N PRO A 124 32.05 -1.86 15.22
CA PRO A 124 33.20 -1.14 15.74
C PRO A 124 34.41 -1.51 14.87
N THR A 125 34.98 -0.51 14.20
CA THR A 125 36.28 -0.65 13.56
C THR A 125 37.24 -1.24 14.59
N PRO A 126 37.87 -2.40 14.35
CA PRO A 126 38.91 -2.89 15.24
C PRO A 126 39.97 -1.80 15.38
N ALA A 127 40.30 -1.47 16.62
CA ALA A 127 41.37 -0.54 16.94
C ALA A 127 42.72 -1.18 16.55
N GLU A 128 43.11 -1.03 15.28
CA GLU A 128 44.50 -1.21 14.90
C GLU A 128 45.30 0.02 15.35
N GLU A 129 46.02 -0.20 16.45
CA GLU A 129 47.38 0.27 16.72
C GLU A 129 47.69 1.74 16.35
N LEU A 130 47.58 2.61 17.36
CA LEU A 130 48.16 3.95 17.37
C LEU A 130 49.68 3.89 17.12
N ALA A 131 50.12 4.16 15.89
CA ALA A 131 51.50 4.56 15.64
C ALA A 131 51.71 6.04 16.04
N PRO A 132 52.79 6.39 16.78
CA PRO A 132 52.96 7.73 17.33
C PRO A 132 53.28 8.78 16.26
N ILE A 133 52.68 9.94 16.45
CA ILE A 133 52.76 11.15 15.61
C ILE A 133 54.20 11.67 15.58
N ALA A 134 54.84 11.64 14.41
CA ALA A 134 56.05 12.39 14.13
C ALA A 134 55.71 13.76 13.53
N ALA A 135 56.48 14.76 13.95
CA ALA A 135 56.21 16.18 13.84
C ALA A 135 56.07 16.74 12.41
N ALA A 136 55.32 17.84 12.35
CA ALA A 136 54.89 18.58 11.17
C ALA A 136 56.02 19.02 10.21
N SER A 137 55.73 18.90 8.91
CA SER A 137 56.33 19.74 7.85
C SER A 137 55.27 20.70 7.30
N PRO A 138 55.50 22.03 7.28
CA PRO A 138 54.54 22.98 6.73
C PRO A 138 54.73 23.05 5.20
N GLY A 139 53.86 22.38 4.44
CA GLY A 139 53.96 22.46 2.98
C GLY A 139 53.05 21.57 2.14
N ALA A 140 52.02 20.92 2.69
CA ALA A 140 51.10 20.11 1.90
C ALA A 140 49.70 20.73 1.90
N SER A 141 49.26 21.16 0.71
CA SER A 141 47.90 21.62 0.43
C SER A 141 46.91 20.49 0.74
N PRO A 142 45.84 20.72 1.51
CA PRO A 142 44.85 19.68 1.77
C PRO A 142 44.08 19.40 0.48
N ALA A 143 44.27 18.23 -0.11
CA ALA A 143 43.37 17.70 -1.12
C ALA A 143 42.09 17.25 -0.41
N PRO A 144 40.91 17.83 -0.68
CA PRO A 144 39.67 17.29 -0.14
C PRO A 144 39.36 15.99 -0.89
N THR A 145 39.44 14.86 -0.20
CA THR A 145 38.80 13.61 -0.65
C THR A 145 37.29 13.82 -0.55
N SER A 146 36.71 14.33 -1.63
CA SER A 146 35.26 14.48 -1.77
C SER A 146 34.63 13.11 -2.00
N SER A 147 34.49 12.31 -0.96
CA SER A 147 33.44 11.28 -0.92
C SER A 147 32.13 11.99 -0.54
N VAL A 148 31.60 12.75 -1.49
CA VAL A 148 30.29 13.40 -1.33
C VAL A 148 29.26 12.29 -1.48
N LEU A 149 28.87 11.68 -0.35
CA LEU A 149 27.60 10.98 -0.27
C LEU A 149 26.50 11.89 -0.85
N PRO A 150 25.47 11.36 -1.52
CA PRO A 150 24.36 12.17 -2.00
C PRO A 150 23.85 13.05 -0.87
N ALA A 151 23.99 14.37 -1.02
CA ALA A 151 23.58 15.31 0.01
C ALA A 151 22.05 15.37 0.01
N PHE A 152 21.42 14.53 0.82
CA PHE A 152 20.01 14.70 1.13
C PHE A 152 19.87 15.95 2.00
N ALA A 153 18.87 16.79 1.69
CA ALA A 153 18.42 17.77 2.66
C ALA A 153 17.98 17.01 3.93
N PRO A 154 18.26 17.54 5.14
CA PRO A 154 17.85 16.87 6.37
C PRO A 154 16.33 16.69 6.40
N VAL A 155 15.87 15.45 6.39
CA VAL A 155 14.45 15.09 6.46
C VAL A 155 14.12 14.65 7.88
N LYS A 156 13.02 15.14 8.43
CA LYS A 156 12.56 14.68 9.75
C LYS A 156 12.04 13.24 9.66
N VAL A 157 12.61 12.36 10.46
CA VAL A 157 12.24 10.94 10.57
C VAL A 157 11.58 10.63 11.91
N PHE A 158 10.69 9.62 11.94
CA PHE A 158 9.88 9.22 13.10
C PHE A 158 10.03 7.72 13.37
N ASN A 159 9.80 7.28 14.61
CA ASN A 159 9.91 5.85 14.94
C ASN A 159 8.74 5.04 14.35
N THR A 160 7.55 5.65 14.34
CA THR A 160 6.34 5.08 13.73
C THR A 160 6.17 5.50 12.27
N GLU A 161 5.45 4.69 11.50
CA GLU A 161 5.19 4.84 10.08
C GLU A 161 4.39 6.12 9.77
N GLN A 162 5.06 7.11 9.18
CA GLN A 162 4.45 8.37 8.74
C GLN A 162 4.36 8.45 7.22
N ILE A 163 3.45 9.28 6.72
CA ILE A 163 3.34 9.57 5.28
C ILE A 163 4.36 10.65 4.93
N TYR A 164 5.12 10.39 3.88
CA TYR A 164 6.07 11.31 3.26
C TYR A 164 5.57 11.74 1.90
N LEU A 165 5.90 12.97 1.52
CA LEU A 165 5.55 13.57 0.24
C LEU A 165 6.80 14.22 -0.36
N CYS A 166 6.96 14.09 -1.67
CA CYS A 166 7.96 14.81 -2.46
C CYS A 166 7.37 15.14 -3.83
N ASN A 167 8.03 16.05 -4.56
CA ASN A 167 7.60 16.39 -5.91
C ASN A 167 7.99 15.30 -6.92
N ARG A 168 7.51 15.40 -8.17
CA ARG A 168 7.71 14.41 -9.24
C ARG A 168 9.17 14.09 -9.58
N ASP A 169 10.07 15.01 -9.32
CA ASP A 169 11.51 14.86 -9.57
C ASP A 169 12.26 14.45 -8.29
N GLY A 170 11.52 14.20 -7.23
CA GLY A 170 12.03 13.67 -5.97
C GLY A 170 12.52 14.70 -4.98
N TYR A 171 12.50 15.99 -5.32
CA TYR A 171 12.89 17.04 -4.39
C TYR A 171 11.77 17.36 -3.39
N ASP A 172 12.08 18.23 -2.44
CA ASP A 172 11.15 18.67 -1.38
C ASP A 172 10.57 17.52 -0.55
N LEU A 173 11.37 16.46 -0.34
CA LEU A 173 10.99 15.35 0.52
C LEU A 173 10.77 15.84 1.95
N LYS A 174 9.54 15.69 2.42
CA LYS A 174 9.12 16.09 3.76
C LYS A 174 8.08 15.12 4.33
N PRO A 175 8.01 14.97 5.65
CA PRO A 175 6.87 14.29 6.26
C PRO A 175 5.60 15.12 6.04
N LEU A 176 4.55 14.44 5.58
CA LEU A 176 3.20 15.00 5.46
C LEU A 176 2.42 14.84 6.78
N THR A 177 2.71 13.77 7.54
CA THR A 177 2.18 13.54 8.88
C THR A 177 3.31 13.55 9.92
N SER A 178 2.98 13.92 11.15
CA SER A 178 3.99 14.05 12.23
C SER A 178 3.52 13.55 13.59
N ARG A 179 2.46 12.73 13.62
CA ARG A 179 1.89 12.20 14.86
C ARG A 179 2.56 10.87 15.21
N ASP A 180 3.64 10.96 15.97
CA ASP A 180 4.35 9.78 16.46
C ASP A 180 3.43 8.93 17.36
N GLY A 181 3.54 7.61 17.29
CA GLY A 181 2.64 6.65 17.94
C GLY A 181 1.45 6.21 17.10
N LEU A 182 1.24 6.80 15.91
CA LEU A 182 0.32 6.32 14.88
C LEU A 182 1.07 5.71 13.70
N ILE A 183 0.54 4.58 13.22
CA ILE A 183 1.01 3.87 12.03
C ILE A 183 0.04 4.19 10.89
N TYR A 184 0.51 4.90 9.86
CA TYR A 184 -0.25 5.22 8.66
C TYR A 184 -0.06 4.15 7.58
N PHE A 185 -1.13 3.78 6.89
CA PHE A 185 -1.11 2.76 5.83
C PHE A 185 -2.33 2.91 4.89
N ALA A 186 -2.38 2.08 3.83
CA ALA A 186 -3.48 2.05 2.85
C ALA A 186 -3.80 3.44 2.24
N LEU A 187 -2.84 3.99 1.51
CA LEU A 187 -2.93 5.32 0.91
C LEU A 187 -3.79 5.28 -0.36
N SER A 188 -4.53 6.36 -0.60
CA SER A 188 -5.31 6.53 -1.82
C SER A 188 -5.37 8.01 -2.18
N TRP A 189 -4.90 8.36 -3.37
CA TRP A 189 -4.95 9.74 -3.86
C TRP A 189 -6.36 10.12 -4.32
N ALA A 190 -6.76 11.35 -4.03
CA ALA A 190 -7.91 11.95 -4.69
C ALA A 190 -7.65 12.04 -6.21
N PRO A 191 -8.64 11.76 -7.07
CA PRO A 191 -8.49 11.85 -8.53
C PRO A 191 -7.98 13.20 -9.08
N ASP A 192 -8.26 14.30 -8.38
CA ASP A 192 -7.80 15.66 -8.66
C ASP A 192 -6.50 16.05 -7.90
N SER A 193 -5.86 15.09 -7.23
CA SER A 193 -4.56 15.23 -6.55
C SER A 193 -4.49 16.24 -5.39
N HIS A 194 -5.63 16.73 -4.88
CA HIS A 194 -5.63 17.73 -3.80
C HIS A 194 -5.32 17.15 -2.41
N ALA A 195 -5.55 15.85 -2.20
CA ALA A 195 -5.40 15.18 -0.90
C ALA A 195 -5.20 13.67 -1.04
N LEU A 196 -4.75 13.06 0.07
CA LEU A 196 -4.66 11.63 0.31
C LEU A 196 -5.73 11.20 1.30
N ALA A 197 -6.33 10.04 1.07
CA ALA A 197 -6.99 9.26 2.09
C ALA A 197 -6.02 8.22 2.63
N ALA A 198 -6.09 7.94 3.92
CA ALA A 198 -5.28 6.92 4.56
C ALA A 198 -6.03 6.29 5.74
N LEU A 199 -5.58 5.10 6.13
CA LEU A 199 -5.91 4.53 7.44
C LEU A 199 -4.76 4.81 8.40
N ALA A 200 -5.07 5.02 9.68
CA ALA A 200 -4.05 4.88 10.71
C ALA A 200 -4.60 4.33 12.03
N CYS A 201 -3.78 3.56 12.72
CA CYS A 201 -4.07 3.02 14.05
C CYS A 201 -2.92 3.32 15.01
N LYS A 202 -3.16 3.15 16.31
CA LYS A 202 -2.09 3.24 17.30
C LYS A 202 -1.16 2.06 17.12
N GLU A 203 0.13 2.26 17.39
CA GLU A 203 1.15 1.20 17.34
C GLU A 203 0.74 -0.05 18.17
N GLY A 204 0.18 0.15 19.37
CA GLY A 204 -0.33 -0.95 20.18
C GLY A 204 -1.49 -1.73 19.54
N GLU A 205 -2.36 -1.06 18.78
CA GLU A 205 -3.48 -1.71 18.05
C GLU A 205 -2.95 -2.52 16.86
N TRP A 206 -1.94 -2.00 16.16
CA TRP A 206 -1.24 -2.70 15.08
C TRP A 206 -0.59 -3.98 15.59
N ASN A 207 0.26 -3.85 16.62
CA ASN A 207 1.00 -4.96 17.21
C ASN A 207 0.07 -6.04 17.78
N ALA A 208 -1.08 -5.66 18.34
CA ALA A 208 -2.07 -6.63 18.82
C ALA A 208 -2.69 -7.43 17.66
N ARG A 209 -3.07 -6.78 16.56
CA ARG A 209 -3.65 -7.45 15.38
C ARG A 209 -2.65 -8.37 14.69
N GLU A 210 -1.39 -7.93 14.57
CA GLU A 210 -0.32 -8.75 13.97
C GLU A 210 -0.12 -10.05 14.78
N LYS A 211 -0.09 -9.96 16.11
CA LYS A 211 -0.01 -11.14 17.00
C LYS A 211 -1.22 -12.08 16.87
N GLU A 212 -2.38 -11.53 16.57
CA GLU A 212 -3.61 -12.28 16.34
C GLU A 212 -3.76 -12.76 14.88
N LEU A 213 -2.76 -12.50 14.02
CA LEU A 213 -2.78 -12.79 12.58
C LEU A 213 -4.02 -12.21 11.86
N LYS A 214 -4.44 -11.01 12.29
CA LYS A 214 -5.55 -10.28 11.68
C LYS A 214 -5.04 -9.24 10.70
N THR A 215 -5.82 -8.99 9.66
CA THR A 215 -5.59 -7.88 8.73
C THR A 215 -5.50 -6.56 9.50
N PRO A 216 -4.57 -5.66 9.15
CA PRO A 216 -4.48 -4.35 9.77
C PRO A 216 -5.79 -3.59 9.59
N ALA A 217 -6.18 -2.87 10.63
CA ALA A 217 -7.40 -2.07 10.63
C ALA A 217 -7.09 -0.71 11.25
N GLY A 218 -7.65 0.35 10.67
CA GLY A 218 -7.28 1.70 11.03
C GLY A 218 -8.42 2.68 10.85
N ARG A 219 -8.28 3.83 11.49
CA ARG A 219 -9.27 4.90 11.41
C ARG A 219 -9.07 5.69 10.11
N PRO A 220 -10.12 5.86 9.29
CA PRO A 220 -10.01 6.57 8.02
C PRO A 220 -9.81 8.07 8.23
N ARG A 221 -8.93 8.66 7.40
CA ARG A 221 -8.52 10.05 7.46
C ARG A 221 -8.36 10.64 6.08
N VAL A 222 -8.53 11.96 5.99
CA VAL A 222 -8.07 12.79 4.87
C VAL A 222 -6.85 13.59 5.30
N ILE A 223 -5.87 13.67 4.41
CA ILE A 223 -4.63 14.40 4.60
C ILE A 223 -4.40 15.24 3.34
N SER A 224 -4.49 16.55 3.45
CA SER A 224 -4.20 17.45 2.34
C SER A 224 -2.69 17.56 2.10
N ILE A 225 -2.30 18.01 0.90
CA ILE A 225 -0.88 18.14 0.49
C ILE A 225 -0.06 19.14 1.33
N ASP A 226 -0.72 20.01 2.07
CA ASP A 226 -0.12 20.94 3.03
C ASP A 226 0.06 20.33 4.44
N GLY A 227 -0.38 19.09 4.65
CA GLY A 227 -0.24 18.33 5.89
C GLY A 227 -1.38 18.50 6.88
N GLN A 228 -2.50 19.12 6.50
CA GLN A 228 -3.69 19.14 7.38
C GLN A 228 -4.36 17.76 7.39
N GLU A 229 -4.55 17.22 8.58
CA GLU A 229 -5.17 15.91 8.79
C GLU A 229 -6.57 16.07 9.39
N ARG A 230 -7.55 15.36 8.82
CA ARG A 230 -8.92 15.26 9.35
C ARG A 230 -9.30 13.80 9.55
N LEU A 231 -9.73 13.48 10.76
CA LEU A 231 -10.31 12.18 11.11
C LEU A 231 -11.74 12.08 10.55
N LEU A 232 -12.05 10.98 9.85
CA LEU A 232 -13.38 10.75 9.27
C LEU A 232 -14.26 9.89 10.18
N ASP A 233 -13.68 8.90 10.86
CA ASP A 233 -14.38 7.98 11.75
C ASP A 233 -13.43 7.49 12.86
N ASP A 234 -13.98 7.22 14.05
CA ASP A 234 -13.26 6.65 15.18
C ASP A 234 -13.21 5.12 15.16
N ALA A 235 -14.06 4.47 14.35
CA ALA A 235 -14.08 3.03 14.17
C ALA A 235 -12.90 2.55 13.30
N LEU A 236 -12.48 1.30 13.54
CA LEU A 236 -11.43 0.65 12.76
C LEU A 236 -12.03 0.09 11.47
N ALA A 237 -11.64 0.68 10.33
CA ALA A 237 -11.92 0.15 9.02
C ALA A 237 -10.88 -0.92 8.65
N GLU A 238 -11.34 -1.97 7.98
CA GLU A 238 -10.50 -3.11 7.54
C GLU A 238 -10.21 -3.07 6.04
N ALA A 239 -10.95 -2.25 5.29
CA ALA A 239 -10.75 -2.06 3.86
C ALA A 239 -10.04 -0.72 3.56
N PRO A 240 -9.12 -0.69 2.59
CA PRO A 240 -8.51 0.55 2.12
C PRO A 240 -9.55 1.61 1.71
N PRO A 241 -9.32 2.90 1.98
CA PRO A 241 -10.21 3.96 1.56
C PRO A 241 -10.13 4.18 0.05
N VAL A 242 -11.27 4.51 -0.56
CA VAL A 242 -11.37 4.84 -1.98
C VAL A 242 -12.10 6.17 -2.16
N TRP A 243 -11.71 6.91 -3.19
CA TRP A 243 -12.31 8.20 -3.53
C TRP A 243 -13.44 8.03 -4.55
N SER A 244 -14.44 8.91 -4.47
CA SER A 244 -15.37 9.11 -5.58
C SER A 244 -14.64 9.75 -6.77
N PRO A 245 -15.08 9.49 -8.02
CA PRO A 245 -14.42 10.03 -9.22
C PRO A 245 -14.36 11.56 -9.30
N ASP A 246 -15.26 12.25 -8.60
CA ASP A 246 -15.33 13.71 -8.49
C ASP A 246 -14.52 14.28 -7.31
N SER A 247 -13.74 13.45 -6.62
CA SER A 247 -12.94 13.81 -5.44
C SER A 247 -13.72 14.36 -4.24
N SER A 248 -15.05 14.26 -4.23
CA SER A 248 -15.87 14.89 -3.18
C SER A 248 -16.11 13.99 -1.96
N LYS A 249 -15.99 12.67 -2.12
CA LYS A 249 -16.32 11.67 -1.10
C LYS A 249 -15.27 10.58 -1.00
N ILE A 250 -15.23 9.96 0.17
CA ILE A 250 -14.41 8.79 0.47
C ILE A 250 -15.31 7.68 1.00
N ALA A 251 -15.06 6.45 0.58
CA ALA A 251 -15.71 5.26 1.12
C ALA A 251 -14.67 4.30 1.72
N THR A 252 -15.07 3.60 2.78
CA THR A 252 -14.29 2.48 3.34
C THR A 252 -15.21 1.47 4.03
N GLY A 253 -14.72 0.24 4.19
CA GLY A 253 -15.46 -0.90 4.71
C GLY A 253 -15.14 -1.23 6.16
N PHE A 254 -16.19 -1.63 6.90
CA PHE A 254 -16.16 -1.98 8.31
C PHE A 254 -16.93 -3.28 8.54
N GLY A 255 -16.25 -4.42 8.38
CA GLY A 255 -16.91 -5.73 8.40
C GLY A 255 -18.00 -5.83 7.33
N VAL A 256 -19.27 -5.70 7.74
CA VAL A 256 -20.45 -5.80 6.85
C VAL A 256 -21.07 -4.45 6.48
N ASP A 257 -20.44 -3.34 6.86
CA ASP A 257 -20.94 -2.00 6.52
C ASP A 257 -19.95 -1.24 5.65
N ILE A 258 -20.48 -0.29 4.89
CA ILE A 258 -19.70 0.71 4.16
C ILE A 258 -19.98 2.09 4.78
N GLY A 259 -18.92 2.79 5.18
CA GLY A 259 -18.98 4.20 5.54
C GLY A 259 -18.66 5.07 4.33
N ILE A 260 -19.41 6.15 4.13
CA ILE A 260 -19.19 7.16 3.09
C ILE A 260 -19.10 8.51 3.77
N TYR A 261 -18.04 9.26 3.48
CA TYR A 261 -17.70 10.53 4.13
C TYR A 261 -17.52 11.61 3.07
N ASP A 262 -18.01 12.81 3.32
CA ASP A 262 -17.60 13.97 2.51
C ASP A 262 -16.12 14.27 2.79
N ALA A 263 -15.33 14.41 1.74
CA ALA A 263 -13.90 14.73 1.84
C ALA A 263 -13.67 16.21 2.17
N ALA A 264 -14.56 17.08 1.68
CA ALA A 264 -14.56 18.51 1.96
C ALA A 264 -15.38 18.85 3.22
N GLY A 265 -15.05 19.99 3.84
CA GLY A 265 -15.80 20.52 4.98
C GLY A 265 -15.30 20.06 6.35
N LYS A 266 -15.57 20.87 7.37
CA LYS A 266 -15.14 20.60 8.75
C LYS A 266 -16.13 19.75 9.55
N SER A 267 -17.37 19.68 9.09
CA SER A 267 -18.41 18.85 9.70
C SER A 267 -18.34 17.44 9.10
N PRO A 268 -18.21 16.38 9.91
CA PRO A 268 -18.27 15.03 9.41
C PRO A 268 -19.71 14.72 8.99
N THR A 269 -19.99 14.81 7.70
CA THR A 269 -21.17 14.21 7.09
C THR A 269 -20.82 12.78 6.72
N GLN A 270 -21.46 11.85 7.43
CA GLN A 270 -21.27 10.42 7.25
C GLN A 270 -22.59 9.77 6.84
N ALA A 271 -22.51 8.85 5.88
CA ALA A 271 -23.56 7.90 5.57
C ALA A 271 -23.04 6.48 5.83
N ARG A 272 -23.89 5.63 6.39
CA ARG A 272 -23.58 4.23 6.67
C ARG A 272 -24.52 3.32 5.89
N ILE A 273 -23.97 2.44 5.09
CA ILE A 273 -24.72 1.42 4.34
C ILE A 273 -24.48 0.08 5.02
N ALA A 274 -25.51 -0.45 5.69
CA ALA A 274 -25.45 -1.78 6.30
C ALA A 274 -25.75 -2.85 5.25
N LEU A 275 -24.85 -3.81 5.07
CA LEU A 275 -24.99 -4.87 4.05
C LEU A 275 -25.36 -6.23 4.63
N ARG A 276 -25.43 -6.40 5.95
CA ARG A 276 -25.64 -7.71 6.61
C ARG A 276 -26.79 -8.54 5.99
N GLU A 277 -28.01 -7.99 5.96
CA GLU A 277 -29.17 -8.71 5.43
C GLU A 277 -29.05 -9.00 3.93
N ARG A 278 -28.48 -8.06 3.17
CA ARG A 278 -28.24 -8.23 1.73
C ARG A 278 -27.22 -9.33 1.45
N LEU A 279 -26.14 -9.38 2.23
CA LEU A 279 -25.10 -10.39 2.12
C LEU A 279 -25.63 -11.78 2.50
N LEU A 280 -26.41 -11.89 3.58
CA LEU A 280 -27.06 -13.15 3.96
C LEU A 280 -28.01 -13.66 2.86
N THR A 281 -28.83 -12.77 2.31
CA THR A 281 -29.75 -13.12 1.21
C THR A 281 -29.00 -13.56 -0.05
N ALA A 282 -27.92 -12.85 -0.41
CA ALA A 282 -27.09 -13.20 -1.56
C ALA A 282 -26.37 -14.54 -1.38
N SER A 283 -25.87 -14.82 -0.17
CA SER A 283 -25.24 -16.11 0.16
C SER A 283 -26.23 -17.27 0.00
N ALA A 284 -27.44 -17.14 0.55
CA ALA A 284 -28.48 -18.18 0.41
C ALA A 284 -28.81 -18.45 -1.07
N ALA A 285 -28.98 -17.39 -1.88
CA ALA A 285 -29.23 -17.53 -3.32
C ALA A 285 -28.05 -18.16 -4.08
N PHE A 286 -26.81 -17.90 -3.68
CA PHE A 286 -25.61 -18.53 -4.26
C PHE A 286 -25.55 -20.03 -3.93
N ASP A 287 -25.83 -20.41 -2.68
CA ASP A 287 -25.84 -21.81 -2.24
C ASP A 287 -26.93 -22.63 -2.96
N GLU A 288 -28.11 -22.04 -3.18
CA GLU A 288 -29.17 -22.65 -3.99
C GLU A 288 -28.74 -22.86 -5.45
N LYS A 289 -28.12 -21.85 -6.08
CA LYS A 289 -27.66 -21.96 -7.48
C LYS A 289 -26.50 -22.96 -7.63
N SER A 290 -25.53 -22.94 -6.72
CA SER A 290 -24.37 -23.83 -6.77
C SER A 290 -24.75 -25.29 -6.47
N SER A 291 -25.72 -25.53 -5.60
CA SER A 291 -26.27 -26.87 -5.35
C SER A 291 -27.12 -27.39 -6.52
N ALA A 292 -27.85 -26.52 -7.23
CA ALA A 292 -28.57 -26.89 -8.46
C ALA A 292 -27.63 -27.29 -9.62
N GLY A 293 -26.48 -26.64 -9.76
CA GLY A 293 -25.44 -27.02 -10.74
C GLY A 293 -24.77 -28.37 -10.43
N LYS A 294 -24.65 -28.74 -9.15
CA LYS A 294 -24.15 -30.07 -8.75
C LYS A 294 -25.16 -31.19 -9.00
N LYS A 295 -26.47 -30.93 -8.93
CA LYS A 295 -27.51 -31.94 -9.23
C LYS A 295 -27.55 -32.32 -10.71
N THR A 296 -27.30 -31.38 -11.61
CA THR A 296 -27.28 -31.64 -13.06
C THR A 296 -26.03 -32.37 -13.56
N ALA A 297 -24.89 -32.25 -12.86
CA ALA A 297 -23.68 -33.03 -13.17
C ALA A 297 -23.78 -34.51 -12.72
N GLY A 298 -24.63 -34.83 -11.74
CA GLY A 298 -24.84 -36.21 -11.26
C GLY A 298 -25.72 -37.07 -12.17
N GLU A 299 -26.57 -36.46 -13.00
CA GLU A 299 -27.47 -37.20 -13.90
C GLU A 299 -26.83 -37.61 -15.24
N ALA A 300 -25.66 -37.07 -15.59
CA ALA A 300 -24.96 -37.42 -16.84
C ALA A 300 -24.04 -38.65 -16.72
N SER A 301 -23.79 -39.16 -15.51
CA SER A 301 -22.81 -40.26 -15.30
C SER A 301 -23.44 -41.66 -15.12
N ASN A 302 -24.77 -41.81 -15.14
CA ASN A 302 -25.39 -43.11 -14.82
C ASN A 302 -26.11 -43.75 -16.00
N LYS A 303 -25.34 -44.18 -17.00
CA LYS A 303 -25.76 -45.17 -18.00
C LYS A 303 -24.61 -46.13 -18.30
N THR A 304 -24.29 -47.04 -17.39
CA THR A 304 -24.05 -48.46 -17.70
C THR A 304 -23.84 -49.33 -16.46
N ALA A 305 -24.33 -50.56 -16.57
CA ALA A 305 -24.03 -51.77 -15.79
C ALA A 305 -24.76 -51.97 -14.45
N ALA A 306 -25.72 -52.90 -14.53
CA ALA A 306 -26.30 -53.62 -13.40
C ALA A 306 -25.33 -54.71 -12.89
N ALA A 307 -25.32 -54.95 -11.57
CA ALA A 307 -25.41 -56.28 -10.94
C ALA A 307 -25.27 -56.16 -9.40
N ASP A 308 -26.19 -56.83 -8.68
CA ASP A 308 -26.14 -57.44 -7.33
C ASP A 308 -24.96 -57.07 -6.38
N ASN A 309 -25.09 -56.86 -5.06
CA ASN A 309 -25.88 -57.62 -4.09
C ASN A 309 -25.77 -57.00 -2.67
N THR A 310 -26.80 -57.23 -1.85
CA THR A 310 -26.85 -57.34 -0.37
C THR A 310 -26.33 -56.23 0.58
N ALA A 311 -27.31 -55.60 1.24
CA ALA A 311 -27.52 -55.44 2.69
C ALA A 311 -26.44 -54.79 3.60
N GLY A 312 -26.85 -53.73 4.30
CA GLY A 312 -26.16 -53.26 5.52
C GLY A 312 -26.56 -51.86 6.02
N THR A 313 -27.74 -51.74 6.65
CA THR A 313 -28.05 -50.88 7.82
C THR A 313 -27.49 -49.44 7.94
N ILE A 314 -28.41 -48.47 7.99
CA ILE A 314 -28.23 -47.13 8.63
C ILE A 314 -28.12 -47.31 10.17
N PRO A 315 -27.50 -46.37 10.93
CA PRO A 315 -28.29 -45.24 11.43
C PRO A 315 -27.57 -43.88 11.51
N VAL A 316 -28.41 -42.85 11.43
CA VAL A 316 -28.21 -41.43 11.75
C VAL A 316 -27.86 -41.24 13.23
N SER A 317 -26.96 -40.32 13.59
CA SER A 317 -27.12 -39.53 14.84
C SER A 317 -26.15 -38.33 15.02
N ARG A 318 -26.77 -37.16 15.22
CA ARG A 318 -26.49 -36.08 16.20
C ARG A 318 -25.21 -35.23 16.17
N ARG A 319 -25.46 -33.91 16.04
CA ARG A 319 -24.66 -32.79 16.59
C ARG A 319 -24.50 -32.88 18.11
N PRO A 320 -23.43 -32.32 18.68
CA PRO A 320 -23.46 -31.70 20.00
C PRO A 320 -23.55 -30.17 19.91
N THR A 321 -24.11 -29.64 21.00
CA THR A 321 -24.36 -28.25 21.41
C THR A 321 -23.17 -27.30 21.31
#